data_AF-A0A4Q9B7W4-F1
#
_entry.id   AF-A0A4Q9B7W4-F1
#
_cell.length_a   1.000
_cell.length_b   1.000
_cell.length_c   1.000
_cell.angle_alpha   90.00
_cell.angle_beta   90.00
_cell.angle_gamma   90.00
#
_symmetry.space_group_name_H-M   'P 1'
#
loop_
_entity.id
_entity.type
_entity.pdbx_description
1 polymer ?
#
loop_
_entity_poly.entity_id
_entity_poly.type
_entity_poly.pdbx_seq_one_letter_code
_entity_poly.pdbx_strand_id
1 'polypeptide(L)'
;MKAVRYSRYEGSLEDLSPEEILSLLEDFLLDSGFSDPFQRYDPDPERRPTLEDLYDALLQALLRNELVPEDWMREARLAERKEETRLHQAIQGMIRRLQEAGYLRLPGEDPTRPAQEGHLGEAGEARFELTEKGADFLGLRSLRELLGALGRNAPGLHPTPHHAPGVEKTGETKGWEWGDPLELNVPETLKRAAAKGLTDLGPEDLVIDLAEYTASMSTVVLLDCSHSMILYGEDRFTPAKRVALALAHLIRTQYPGDRVRFVLFHDTAEEIPLARLPLAQVGPYHTNTKAGLELARALLKKMGGEMRQIILITDGKPSALTLPSGEIYKNAWGLDPLILAETLKEATLARREGIPIHAFMLAREPELLAFVKKLSQITRGKAYLTHPGNIGRYLLLDFLNKKVRRN
;
A
#
# COMPACT_ATOMS: atom_id res chain seq x y z
N MET A 1 6.30 -17.24 -42.49
CA MET A 1 6.15 -16.65 -41.13
C MET A 1 7.32 -15.73 -40.89
N LYS A 2 7.11 -14.41 -40.77
CA LYS A 2 8.18 -13.47 -40.39
C LYS A 2 8.48 -13.67 -38.91
N ALA A 3 9.66 -14.21 -38.61
CA ALA A 3 10.14 -14.33 -37.25
C ALA A 3 10.35 -12.91 -36.68
N VAL A 4 9.57 -12.56 -35.66
CA VAL A 4 9.80 -11.34 -34.88
C VAL A 4 11.03 -11.60 -34.03
N ARG A 5 12.18 -11.06 -34.44
CA ARG A 5 13.37 -10.95 -33.59
C ARG A 5 13.07 -9.84 -32.58
N TYR A 6 12.97 -10.20 -31.30
CA TYR A 6 13.03 -9.23 -30.23
C TYR A 6 14.44 -8.63 -30.24
N SER A 7 14.57 -7.37 -30.66
CA SER A 7 15.80 -6.60 -30.45
C SER A 7 15.94 -6.32 -28.95
N ARG A 8 17.10 -6.70 -28.38
CA ARG A 8 17.56 -6.22 -27.08
C ARG A 8 17.50 -4.69 -27.10
N TYR A 9 17.01 -4.07 -26.04
CA TYR A 9 16.91 -2.62 -25.87
C TYR A 9 18.29 -1.97 -26.12
N GLU A 10 18.38 -1.04 -27.07
CA GLU A 10 19.56 -0.22 -27.39
C GLU A 10 19.46 1.19 -26.75
N GLY A 11 18.87 1.32 -25.57
CA GLY A 11 18.86 2.61 -24.85
C GLY A 11 20.18 2.83 -24.13
N SER A 12 20.75 4.04 -24.24
CA SER A 12 21.89 4.44 -23.43
C SER A 12 21.49 4.48 -21.96
N LEU A 13 22.44 4.24 -21.05
CA LEU A 13 22.26 4.34 -19.59
C LEU A 13 21.66 5.71 -19.19
N GLU A 14 21.94 6.75 -20.00
CA GLU A 14 21.45 8.12 -19.84
C GLU A 14 19.98 8.32 -20.26
N ASP A 15 19.41 7.43 -21.08
CA ASP A 15 18.06 7.57 -21.64
C ASP A 15 16.95 7.06 -20.70
N LEU A 16 17.31 6.35 -19.62
CA LEU A 16 16.35 5.73 -18.71
C LEU A 16 15.37 6.76 -18.13
N SER A 17 14.07 6.55 -18.27
CA SER A 17 13.06 7.44 -17.70
C SER A 17 13.08 7.39 -16.16
N PRO A 18 12.57 8.43 -15.45
CA PRO A 18 12.43 8.38 -14.01
C PRO A 18 11.66 7.15 -13.49
N GLU A 19 10.65 6.69 -14.23
CA GLU A 19 9.86 5.49 -13.93
C GLU A 19 10.68 4.20 -14.08
N GLU A 20 11.55 4.13 -15.09
CA GLU A 20 12.48 3.01 -15.31
C GLU A 20 13.54 2.96 -14.21
N ILE A 21 14.08 4.12 -13.82
CA ILE A 21 15.04 4.22 -12.71
C ILE A 21 14.37 3.79 -11.40
N LEU A 22 13.17 4.28 -11.10
CA LEU A 22 12.43 3.90 -9.89
C LEU A 22 12.09 2.40 -9.90
N SER A 23 11.85 1.84 -11.09
CA SER A 23 11.61 0.41 -11.30
C SER A 23 12.82 -0.46 -11.01
N LEU A 24 14.04 0.02 -11.29
CA LEU A 24 15.28 -0.66 -10.93
C LEU A 24 15.50 -0.69 -9.41
N LEU A 25 15.02 0.33 -8.71
CA LEU A 25 15.13 0.51 -7.26
C LEU A 25 14.05 -0.21 -6.45
N GLU A 26 13.04 -0.80 -7.07
CA GLU A 26 11.91 -1.37 -6.34
C GLU A 26 12.32 -2.38 -5.27
N ASP A 27 13.20 -3.34 -5.61
CA ASP A 27 13.61 -4.38 -4.65
C ASP A 27 14.28 -3.77 -3.43
N PHE A 28 15.10 -2.72 -3.63
CA PHE A 28 15.74 -1.98 -2.55
C PHE A 28 14.73 -1.20 -1.71
N LEU A 29 13.83 -0.45 -2.37
CA LEU A 29 12.84 0.38 -1.69
C LEU A 29 11.80 -0.44 -0.93
N LEU A 30 11.58 -1.70 -1.33
CA LEU A 30 10.67 -2.63 -0.66
C LEU A 30 11.37 -3.67 0.19
N ASP A 31 12.70 -3.62 0.32
CA ASP A 31 13.47 -4.56 1.14
C ASP A 31 12.99 -4.50 2.60
N SER A 32 12.88 -5.67 3.22
CA SER A 32 12.36 -5.83 4.60
C SER A 32 13.45 -5.77 5.67
N GLY A 33 14.73 -5.63 5.28
CA GLY A 33 15.90 -5.94 6.10
C GLY A 33 16.37 -7.39 5.95
N PHE A 34 15.64 -8.24 5.21
CA PHE A 34 15.98 -9.66 5.06
C PHE A 34 17.29 -9.90 4.27
N SER A 35 17.60 -9.03 3.31
CA SER A 35 18.75 -9.20 2.42
C SER A 35 20.09 -8.90 3.10
N ASP A 36 20.08 -8.14 4.19
CA ASP A 36 21.28 -7.81 4.97
C ASP A 36 21.50 -8.86 6.07
N PRO A 37 22.62 -9.63 6.02
CA PRO A 37 22.93 -10.63 7.04
C PRO A 37 22.98 -10.06 8.46
N PHE A 38 23.42 -8.82 8.66
CA PHE A 38 23.46 -8.20 9.98
C PHE A 38 22.04 -7.92 10.48
N GLN A 39 21.19 -7.33 9.65
CA GLN A 39 19.79 -7.08 10.01
C GLN A 39 18.98 -8.36 10.23
N ARG A 40 19.32 -9.45 9.55
CA ARG A 40 18.65 -10.73 9.74
C ARG A 40 18.84 -11.32 11.15
N TYR A 41 19.96 -11.02 11.80
CA TYR A 41 20.28 -11.52 13.14
C TYR A 41 20.14 -10.46 14.24
N ASP A 42 20.39 -9.20 13.92
CA ASP A 42 20.26 -8.04 14.80
C ASP A 42 19.67 -6.85 14.01
N PRO A 43 18.35 -6.85 13.77
CA PRO A 43 17.69 -5.80 13.00
C PRO A 43 17.75 -4.46 13.74
N ASP A 44 18.22 -3.42 13.04
CA ASP A 44 18.15 -2.04 13.53
C ASP A 44 16.87 -1.39 13.00
N PRO A 45 15.83 -1.22 13.85
CA PRO A 45 14.55 -0.66 13.44
C PRO A 45 14.62 0.84 13.11
N GLU A 46 15.66 1.55 13.56
CA GLU A 46 15.87 2.97 13.29
C GLU A 46 16.73 3.22 12.05
N ARG A 47 17.29 2.16 11.44
CA ARG A 47 18.08 2.29 10.21
C ARG A 47 17.19 2.81 9.10
N ARG A 48 17.52 4.02 8.64
CA ARG A 48 16.89 4.62 7.45
C ARG A 48 17.91 4.62 6.32
N PRO A 49 17.50 4.25 5.10
CA PRO A 49 18.41 4.23 3.98
C PRO A 49 18.91 5.65 3.66
N THR A 50 20.20 5.74 3.37
CA THR A 50 20.87 6.99 3.04
C THR A 50 20.95 7.21 1.53
N LEU A 51 21.41 8.39 1.10
CA LEU A 51 21.71 8.62 -0.32
C LEU A 51 22.85 7.72 -0.81
N GLU A 52 23.77 7.31 0.06
CA GLU A 52 24.82 6.37 -0.31
C GLU A 52 24.25 4.97 -0.51
N ASP A 53 23.35 4.50 0.38
CA ASP A 53 22.62 3.24 0.17
C ASP A 53 21.82 3.27 -1.16
N LEU A 54 21.19 4.40 -1.48
CA LEU A 54 20.45 4.58 -2.73
C LEU A 54 21.37 4.52 -3.96
N TYR A 55 22.55 5.14 -3.88
CA TYR A 55 23.57 5.10 -4.92
C TYR A 55 24.05 3.67 -5.16
N ASP A 56 24.38 2.95 -4.08
CA ASP A 56 24.86 1.58 -4.14
C ASP A 56 23.78 0.64 -4.69
N ALA A 57 22.52 0.83 -4.29
CA ALA A 57 21.39 0.09 -4.81
C ALA A 57 21.21 0.30 -6.32
N LEU A 58 21.31 1.54 -6.81
CA LEU A 58 21.28 1.84 -8.24
C LEU A 58 22.45 1.17 -8.97
N LEU A 59 23.67 1.28 -8.44
CA LEU A 59 24.85 0.64 -9.03
C LEU A 59 24.65 -0.87 -9.15
N GLN A 60 24.22 -1.53 -8.08
CA GLN A 60 23.94 -2.96 -8.09
C GLN A 60 22.85 -3.33 -9.09
N ALA A 61 21.76 -2.56 -9.16
CA ALA A 61 20.69 -2.80 -10.11
C ALA A 61 21.15 -2.64 -11.56
N LEU A 62 21.97 -1.63 -11.87
CA LEU A 62 22.53 -1.41 -13.20
C LEU A 62 23.47 -2.55 -13.61
N LEU A 63 24.33 -3.02 -12.69
CA LEU A 63 25.22 -4.15 -12.93
C LEU A 63 24.44 -5.45 -13.16
N ARG A 64 23.42 -5.71 -12.33
CA ARG A 64 22.58 -6.90 -12.42
C ARG A 64 21.83 -6.99 -13.75
N ASN A 65 21.45 -5.84 -14.32
CA ASN A 65 20.76 -5.76 -15.60
C ASN A 65 21.71 -5.60 -16.81
N GLU A 66 23.02 -5.73 -16.62
CA GLU A 66 24.04 -5.56 -17.67
C GLU A 66 23.93 -4.20 -18.39
N LEU A 67 23.49 -3.16 -17.69
CA LEU A 67 23.26 -1.83 -18.28
C LEU A 67 24.52 -0.97 -18.33
N VAL A 68 25.57 -1.32 -17.57
CA VAL A 68 26.80 -0.53 -17.48
C VAL A 68 27.81 -0.89 -18.59
N PRO A 69 28.23 0.07 -19.43
CA PRO A 69 29.29 -0.15 -20.41
C PRO A 69 30.62 -0.63 -19.79
N GLU A 70 31.32 -1.52 -20.48
CA GLU A 70 32.60 -2.07 -19.99
C GLU A 70 33.71 -1.02 -19.84
N ASP A 71 33.71 0.01 -20.69
CA ASP A 71 34.67 1.11 -20.62
C ASP A 71 34.46 1.96 -19.37
N TRP A 72 33.21 2.21 -18.97
CA TRP A 72 32.87 2.91 -17.73
C TRP A 72 33.28 2.08 -16.50
N MET A 73 33.09 0.76 -16.55
CA MET A 73 33.56 -0.15 -15.50
C MET A 73 35.08 -0.16 -15.38
N ARG A 74 35.80 -0.11 -16.51
CA ARG A 74 37.26 -0.04 -16.51
C ARG A 74 37.76 1.28 -15.92
N GLU A 75 37.13 2.39 -16.30
CA GLU A 75 37.42 3.72 -15.76
C GLU A 75 37.19 3.76 -14.24
N ALA A 76 36.04 3.28 -13.77
CA ALA A 76 35.71 3.27 -12.35
C ALA A 76 36.68 2.43 -11.49
N ARG A 77 37.28 1.39 -12.05
CA ARG A 77 38.30 0.57 -11.36
C ARG A 77 39.68 1.23 -11.29
N LEU A 78 39.99 2.11 -12.23
CA LEU A 78 41.30 2.76 -12.34
C LEU A 78 41.33 4.15 -11.68
N ALA A 79 40.16 4.75 -11.43
CA ALA A 79 40.06 6.07 -10.83
C ALA A 79 40.44 6.06 -9.34
N GLU A 80 41.18 7.08 -8.91
CA GLU A 80 41.51 7.30 -7.48
C GLU A 80 40.29 7.78 -6.67
N ARG A 81 39.34 8.46 -7.33
CA ARG A 81 38.14 9.02 -6.72
C ARG A 81 36.91 8.60 -7.53
N LYS A 82 35.95 7.96 -6.87
CA LYS A 82 34.71 7.48 -7.52
C LYS A 82 33.91 8.63 -8.14
N GLU A 83 33.96 9.81 -7.52
CA GLU A 83 33.19 11.00 -7.89
C GLU A 83 33.56 11.54 -9.28
N GLU A 84 34.77 11.26 -9.74
CA GLU A 84 35.30 11.75 -11.01
C GLU A 84 34.91 10.85 -12.19
N THR A 85 34.32 9.68 -11.92
CA THR A 85 33.98 8.69 -12.94
C THR A 85 32.67 9.01 -13.64
N ARG A 86 32.59 8.68 -14.94
CA ARG A 86 31.33 8.78 -15.71
C ARG A 86 30.18 7.98 -15.09
N LEU A 87 30.49 6.81 -14.54
CA LEU A 87 29.52 5.96 -13.86
C LEU A 87 28.88 6.67 -12.64
N HIS A 88 29.71 7.28 -11.80
CA HIS A 88 29.21 8.02 -10.64
C HIS A 88 28.35 9.20 -11.06
N GLN A 89 28.80 9.99 -12.04
CA GLN A 89 28.05 11.14 -12.54
C GLN A 89 26.69 10.73 -13.13
N ALA A 90 26.65 9.60 -13.86
CA ALA A 90 25.40 9.07 -14.40
C ALA A 90 24.41 8.66 -13.30
N ILE A 91 24.86 7.95 -12.26
CA ILE A 91 24.00 7.54 -11.13
C ILE A 91 23.51 8.77 -10.36
N GLN A 92 24.37 9.76 -10.10
CA GLN A 92 23.96 11.03 -9.49
C GLN A 92 22.93 11.78 -10.34
N GLY A 93 23.10 11.75 -11.68
CA GLY A 93 22.12 12.28 -12.63
C GLY A 93 20.75 11.59 -12.53
N MET A 94 20.72 10.27 -12.36
CA MET A 94 19.48 9.51 -12.14
C MET A 94 18.78 9.89 -10.84
N ILE A 95 19.52 9.98 -9.74
CA ILE A 95 18.97 10.39 -8.44
C ILE A 95 18.35 11.79 -8.55
N ARG A 96 19.04 12.73 -9.22
CA ARG A 96 18.52 14.07 -9.48
C ARG A 96 17.24 14.06 -10.31
N ARG A 97 17.17 13.23 -11.36
CA ARG A 97 15.95 13.08 -12.17
C ARG A 97 14.77 12.52 -11.38
N LEU A 98 15.02 11.59 -10.43
CA LEU A 98 13.98 11.11 -9.52
C LEU A 98 13.48 12.22 -8.58
N GLN A 99 14.36 13.10 -8.12
CA GLN A 99 14.01 14.27 -7.31
C GLN A 99 13.21 15.30 -8.14
N GLU A 100 13.67 15.66 -9.34
CA GLU A 100 13.00 16.60 -10.24
C GLU A 100 11.62 16.10 -10.69
N ALA A 101 11.51 14.80 -10.95
CA ALA A 101 10.22 14.15 -11.25
C ALA A 101 9.31 14.05 -10.01
N GLY A 102 9.80 14.38 -8.82
CA GLY A 102 9.06 14.41 -7.57
C GLY A 102 8.78 13.03 -6.98
N TYR A 103 9.59 12.02 -7.28
CA TYR A 103 9.49 10.68 -6.67
C TYR A 103 10.22 10.60 -5.32
N LEU A 104 11.33 11.33 -5.18
CA LEU A 104 12.16 11.42 -3.97
C LEU A 104 12.25 12.87 -3.47
N ARG A 105 12.51 13.05 -2.17
CA ARG A 105 12.81 14.33 -1.53
C ARG A 105 13.95 14.20 -0.53
N LEU A 106 14.66 15.29 -0.28
CA LEU A 106 15.62 15.37 0.81
C LEU A 106 14.93 15.84 2.10
N PRO A 107 15.32 15.32 3.29
CA PRO A 107 14.79 15.76 4.56
C PRO A 107 15.03 17.26 4.75
N GLY A 108 13.98 18.01 5.09
CA GLY A 108 14.04 19.45 5.30
C GLY A 108 13.55 20.33 4.14
N GLU A 109 13.17 19.74 2.99
CA GLU A 109 12.61 20.45 1.83
C GLU A 109 11.06 20.54 1.85
N ASP A 110 10.41 20.30 2.99
CA ASP A 110 8.93 20.38 3.10
C ASP A 110 8.47 21.82 3.41
N PRO A 111 7.80 22.54 2.50
CA PRO A 111 7.30 23.89 2.76
C PRO A 111 6.09 23.92 3.71
N THR A 112 5.51 22.77 4.08
CA THR A 112 4.25 22.68 4.85
C THR A 112 4.40 22.16 6.27
N ARG A 113 5.59 21.71 6.66
CA ARG A 113 5.88 21.32 8.05
C ARG A 113 6.86 22.30 8.67
N PRO A 114 6.63 22.81 9.90
CA PRO A 114 7.71 23.46 10.64
C PRO A 114 8.84 22.45 10.73
N ALA A 115 10.08 22.91 10.46
CA ALA A 115 11.28 22.11 10.58
C ALA A 115 11.34 21.53 12.00
N GLN A 116 10.80 20.32 12.18
CA GLN A 116 11.16 19.49 13.31
C GLN A 116 12.62 19.18 13.10
N GLU A 117 13.42 19.51 14.12
CA GLU A 117 14.87 19.38 14.16
C GLU A 117 15.32 18.24 13.26
N GLY A 118 15.98 18.61 12.15
CA GLY A 118 16.62 17.64 11.29
C GLY A 118 17.58 16.86 12.16
N HIS A 119 17.22 15.62 12.48
CA HIS A 119 18.18 14.64 12.94
C HIS A 119 19.10 14.37 11.75
N LEU A 120 20.09 15.25 11.58
CA LEU A 120 21.41 14.88 11.07
C LEU A 120 21.72 13.55 11.75
N GLY A 121 21.89 12.49 10.95
CA GLY A 121 22.31 11.21 11.49
C GLY A 121 23.60 11.39 12.29
N GLU A 122 23.87 10.48 13.22
CA GLU A 122 25.24 10.27 13.64
C GLU A 122 26.04 9.87 12.39
N ALA A 123 27.06 10.66 12.05
CA ALA A 123 27.69 10.79 10.73
C ALA A 123 26.83 11.58 9.72
N GLY A 124 27.43 12.59 9.08
CA GLY A 124 26.78 13.56 8.18
C GLY A 124 26.26 13.00 6.85
N GLU A 125 25.61 11.84 6.89
CA GLU A 125 25.00 11.15 5.77
C GLU A 125 23.61 11.74 5.48
N ALA A 126 23.44 12.22 4.25
CA ALA A 126 22.17 12.74 3.78
C ALA A 126 21.17 11.59 3.60
N ARG A 127 20.02 11.69 4.28
CA ARG A 127 18.90 10.74 4.15
C ARG A 127 17.99 11.13 2.97
N PHE A 128 17.08 10.26 2.57
CA PHE A 128 16.02 10.60 1.60
C PHE A 128 14.64 10.16 2.11
N GLU A 129 13.61 10.77 1.52
CA GLU A 129 12.21 10.38 1.73
C GLU A 129 11.54 10.08 0.38
N LEU A 130 10.75 9.00 0.32
CA LEU A 130 9.84 8.78 -0.78
C LEU A 130 8.66 9.75 -0.68
N THR A 131 8.17 10.21 -1.82
CA THR A 131 6.95 11.01 -1.88
C THR A 131 5.71 10.12 -1.99
N GLU A 132 4.51 10.70 -1.82
CA GLU A 132 3.27 9.99 -2.17
C GLU A 132 3.26 9.54 -3.64
N LYS A 133 3.83 10.34 -4.56
CA LYS A 133 3.94 9.98 -5.98
C LYS A 133 4.80 8.72 -6.17
N GLY A 134 5.93 8.64 -5.46
CA GLY A 134 6.81 7.46 -5.44
C GLY A 134 6.11 6.22 -4.90
N ALA A 135 5.46 6.34 -3.74
CA ALA A 135 4.72 5.23 -3.14
C ALA A 135 3.54 4.77 -4.01
N ASP A 136 2.83 5.70 -4.67
CA ASP A 136 1.72 5.38 -5.56
C ASP A 136 2.21 4.65 -6.83
N PHE A 137 3.35 5.06 -7.40
CA PHE A 137 3.98 4.35 -8.52
C PHE A 137 4.35 2.90 -8.14
N LEU A 138 4.98 2.71 -6.97
CA LEU A 138 5.28 1.38 -6.45
C LEU A 138 4.00 0.56 -6.21
N GLY A 139 2.91 1.20 -5.77
CA GLY A 139 1.60 0.60 -5.64
C GLY A 139 0.99 0.15 -6.96
N LEU A 140 1.04 0.99 -8.00
CA LEU A 140 0.61 0.63 -9.35
C LEU A 140 1.38 -0.57 -9.89
N ARG A 141 2.71 -0.58 -9.71
CA ARG A 141 3.55 -1.68 -10.17
C ARG A 141 3.25 -2.96 -9.39
N SER A 142 3.19 -2.88 -8.06
CA SER A 142 2.78 -4.01 -7.20
C SER A 142 1.42 -4.56 -7.64
N LEU A 143 0.45 -3.70 -7.92
CA LEU A 143 -0.85 -4.09 -8.43
C LEU A 143 -0.75 -4.81 -9.79
N ARG A 144 0.02 -4.28 -10.73
CA ARG A 144 0.25 -4.90 -12.05
C ARG A 144 0.95 -6.25 -11.95
N GLU A 145 1.94 -6.41 -11.07
CA GLU A 145 2.63 -7.69 -10.87
C GLU A 145 1.67 -8.73 -10.27
N LEU A 146 0.91 -8.34 -9.24
CA LEU A 146 -0.08 -9.22 -8.59
C LEU A 146 -1.21 -9.62 -9.54
N LEU A 147 -1.64 -8.72 -10.44
CA LEU A 147 -2.66 -8.98 -11.47
C LEU A 147 -2.10 -9.67 -12.72
N GLY A 148 -0.86 -9.40 -13.11
CA GLY A 148 -0.20 -10.05 -14.25
C GLY A 148 -0.03 -11.55 -14.02
N ALA A 149 0.23 -11.94 -12.77
CA ALA A 149 0.25 -13.34 -12.34
C ALA A 149 -1.12 -14.05 -12.39
N LEU A 150 -2.24 -13.32 -12.56
CA LEU A 150 -3.59 -13.91 -12.65
C LEU A 150 -3.94 -14.47 -14.03
N GLY A 151 -3.12 -14.22 -15.07
CA GLY A 151 -3.41 -14.66 -16.44
C GLY A 151 -4.59 -13.91 -17.07
N ARG A 152 -4.79 -14.13 -18.37
CA ARG A 152 -5.66 -13.35 -19.30
C ARG A 152 -7.14 -13.16 -18.92
N ASN A 153 -7.63 -13.67 -17.78
CA ASN A 153 -9.04 -13.70 -17.42
C ASN A 153 -9.34 -13.13 -16.02
N ALA A 154 -8.74 -12.00 -15.64
CA ALA A 154 -9.27 -11.20 -14.53
C ALA A 154 -10.49 -10.40 -15.04
N PRO A 155 -11.71 -10.61 -14.50
CA PRO A 155 -12.86 -9.82 -14.89
C PRO A 155 -12.66 -8.37 -14.44
N GLY A 156 -12.82 -7.41 -15.36
CA GLY A 156 -12.89 -5.98 -15.04
C GLY A 156 -11.66 -5.14 -15.41
N LEU A 157 -10.61 -5.71 -16.00
CA LEU A 157 -9.43 -4.95 -16.43
C LEU A 157 -9.17 -5.18 -17.92
N HIS A 158 -10.05 -4.63 -18.75
CA HIS A 158 -9.66 -4.27 -20.11
C HIS A 158 -9.06 -2.87 -20.05
N PRO A 159 -7.77 -2.67 -20.39
CA PRO A 159 -7.26 -1.35 -20.66
C PRO A 159 -7.93 -0.87 -21.95
N THR A 160 -9.04 -0.15 -21.82
CA THR A 160 -9.57 0.63 -22.93
C THR A 160 -8.75 1.91 -23.05
N PRO A 161 -8.08 2.16 -24.18
CA PRO A 161 -7.36 3.40 -24.41
C PRO A 161 -8.38 4.47 -24.83
N HIS A 162 -9.24 4.89 -23.91
CA HIS A 162 -10.08 6.07 -24.10
C HIS A 162 -10.20 6.82 -22.79
N HIS A 163 -9.54 7.99 -22.73
CA HIS A 163 -9.91 9.04 -21.80
C HIS A 163 -11.34 9.48 -22.14
N ALA A 164 -12.31 9.13 -21.30
CA ALA A 164 -13.60 9.79 -21.29
C ALA A 164 -13.56 10.86 -20.18
N PRO A 165 -13.56 12.16 -20.51
CA PRO A 165 -13.84 13.20 -19.53
C PRO A 165 -15.34 13.11 -19.24
N GLY A 166 -15.67 12.53 -18.09
CA GLY A 166 -17.04 12.42 -17.66
C GLY A 166 -17.18 11.25 -16.72
N VAL A 167 -17.60 11.55 -15.48
CA VAL A 167 -18.32 10.57 -14.69
C VAL A 167 -19.47 10.12 -15.60
N GLU A 168 -19.39 8.91 -16.16
CA GLU A 168 -20.56 8.29 -16.77
C GLU A 168 -21.60 8.19 -15.65
N LYS A 169 -22.48 9.19 -15.57
CA LYS A 169 -23.69 9.11 -14.77
C LYS A 169 -24.59 8.11 -15.48
N THR A 170 -24.33 6.82 -15.35
CA THR A 170 -25.31 5.76 -15.54
C THR A 170 -26.29 5.77 -14.35
N GLY A 171 -26.73 6.95 -13.92
CA GLY A 171 -27.68 7.09 -12.84
C GLY A 171 -29.06 6.73 -13.36
N GLU A 172 -29.75 5.85 -12.65
CA GLU A 172 -31.19 5.72 -12.80
C GLU A 172 -31.84 7.09 -12.55
N THR A 173 -32.83 7.45 -13.36
CA THR A 173 -33.56 8.72 -13.19
C THR A 173 -34.90 8.47 -12.52
N LYS A 174 -35.31 9.33 -11.59
CA LYS A 174 -36.62 9.29 -10.94
C LYS A 174 -37.40 10.59 -11.22
N GLY A 175 -38.72 10.52 -11.29
CA GLY A 175 -39.55 11.73 -11.21
C GLY A 175 -39.41 12.39 -9.84
N TRP A 176 -39.35 13.72 -9.82
CA TRP A 176 -39.23 14.48 -8.58
C TRP A 176 -40.51 14.40 -7.76
N GLU A 177 -40.39 14.11 -6.47
CA GLU A 177 -41.51 14.10 -5.51
C GLU A 177 -41.29 15.13 -4.40
N TRP A 178 -42.38 15.54 -3.75
CA TRP A 178 -42.30 16.50 -2.65
C TRP A 178 -41.42 15.97 -1.51
N GLY A 179 -40.28 16.62 -1.29
CA GLY A 179 -39.26 16.21 -0.30
C GLY A 179 -37.93 15.79 -0.92
N ASP A 180 -37.88 15.55 -2.24
CA ASP A 180 -36.64 15.23 -2.96
C ASP A 180 -35.77 16.50 -3.19
N PRO A 181 -34.43 16.38 -3.20
CA PRO A 181 -33.54 17.50 -3.53
C PRO A 181 -33.74 17.95 -4.98
N LEU A 182 -33.54 19.24 -5.24
CA LEU A 182 -33.67 19.84 -6.59
C LEU A 182 -32.40 19.65 -7.43
N GLU A 183 -31.89 18.43 -7.52
CA GLU A 183 -30.79 18.04 -8.42
C GLU A 183 -31.36 17.50 -9.74
N LEU A 184 -31.84 18.43 -10.57
CA LEU A 184 -32.57 18.09 -11.79
C LEU A 184 -31.66 17.56 -12.91
N ASN A 185 -32.09 16.49 -13.55
CA ASN A 185 -31.61 16.10 -14.87
C ASN A 185 -32.26 17.02 -15.92
N VAL A 186 -31.56 18.10 -16.24
CA VAL A 186 -32.05 19.14 -17.15
C VAL A 186 -32.43 18.57 -18.54
N PRO A 187 -31.62 17.70 -19.18
CA PRO A 187 -31.98 17.10 -20.47
C PRO A 187 -33.30 16.29 -20.43
N GLU A 188 -33.48 15.40 -19.46
CA GLU A 188 -34.66 14.54 -19.40
C GLU A 188 -35.91 15.32 -18.95
N THR A 189 -35.72 16.31 -18.06
CA THR A 189 -36.78 17.26 -17.67
C THR A 189 -37.27 18.08 -18.87
N LEU A 190 -36.35 18.64 -19.67
CA LEU A 190 -36.69 19.39 -20.88
C LEU A 190 -37.36 18.51 -21.92
N LYS A 191 -36.94 17.25 -22.07
CA LYS A 191 -37.57 16.29 -22.98
C LYS A 191 -39.00 15.96 -22.58
N ARG A 192 -39.31 15.84 -21.28
CA ARG A 192 -40.69 15.68 -20.80
C ARG A 192 -41.53 16.94 -21.00
N ALA A 193 -40.99 18.10 -20.63
CA ALA A 193 -41.66 19.38 -20.81
C ALA A 193 -41.91 19.72 -22.29
N ALA A 194 -40.98 19.37 -23.19
CA ALA A 194 -41.12 19.61 -24.62
C ALA A 194 -42.32 18.89 -25.25
N ALA A 195 -42.73 17.73 -24.70
CA ALA A 195 -43.93 17.02 -25.16
C ALA A 195 -45.24 17.77 -24.83
N LYS A 196 -45.24 18.64 -23.81
CA LYS A 196 -46.39 19.45 -23.39
C LYS A 196 -46.35 20.90 -23.90
N GLY A 197 -45.19 21.32 -24.43
CA GLY A 197 -44.91 22.72 -24.75
C GLY A 197 -44.23 23.40 -23.57
N LEU A 198 -43.05 24.00 -23.80
CA LEU A 198 -42.13 24.55 -22.79
C LEU A 198 -42.68 25.72 -21.96
N THR A 199 -43.95 26.06 -22.12
CA THR A 199 -44.63 27.20 -21.49
C THR A 199 -45.34 26.84 -20.19
N ASP A 200 -45.56 25.55 -19.90
CA ASP A 200 -46.27 25.09 -18.69
C ASP A 200 -45.49 23.94 -18.02
N LEU A 201 -44.48 24.30 -17.23
CA LEU A 201 -43.61 23.36 -16.51
C LEU A 201 -44.24 23.00 -15.15
N GLY A 202 -44.75 21.78 -15.04
CA GLY A 202 -45.31 21.24 -13.80
C GLY A 202 -44.29 20.43 -12.99
N PRO A 203 -44.50 20.23 -11.68
CA PRO A 203 -43.67 19.34 -10.85
C PRO A 203 -43.53 17.92 -11.40
N GLU A 204 -44.54 17.42 -12.11
CA GLU A 204 -44.54 16.09 -12.73
C GLU A 204 -43.58 15.94 -13.93
N ASP A 205 -43.11 17.06 -14.48
CA ASP A 205 -42.14 17.08 -15.58
C ASP A 205 -40.69 17.08 -15.08
N LEU A 206 -40.49 17.38 -13.79
CA LEU A 206 -39.18 17.40 -13.16
C LEU A 206 -38.64 15.99 -12.98
N VAL A 207 -37.43 15.77 -13.48
CA VAL A 207 -36.68 14.52 -13.35
C VAL A 207 -35.40 14.82 -12.58
N ILE A 208 -35.10 13.99 -11.60
CA ILE A 208 -33.85 14.04 -10.85
C ILE A 208 -32.93 12.88 -11.25
N ASP A 209 -31.63 13.15 -11.21
CA ASP A 209 -30.64 12.08 -11.20
C ASP A 209 -30.71 11.38 -9.83
N LEU A 210 -30.88 10.05 -9.80
CA LEU A 210 -30.57 9.32 -8.58
C LEU A 210 -29.05 9.26 -8.49
N ALA A 211 -28.48 9.95 -7.50
CA ALA A 211 -27.11 9.70 -7.11
C ALA A 211 -27.04 8.27 -6.58
N GLU A 212 -26.25 7.40 -7.23
CA GLU A 212 -25.89 6.14 -6.61
C GLU A 212 -25.22 6.46 -5.28
N TYR A 213 -25.86 6.03 -4.20
CA TYR A 213 -25.30 6.18 -2.87
C TYR A 213 -24.15 5.17 -2.72
N THR A 214 -22.98 5.48 -3.28
CA THR A 214 -21.77 4.72 -2.99
C THR A 214 -21.38 4.97 -1.54
N ALA A 215 -21.80 4.06 -0.66
CA ALA A 215 -21.39 4.06 0.74
C ALA A 215 -19.85 4.09 0.82
N SER A 216 -19.32 5.17 1.39
CA SER A 216 -17.89 5.34 1.59
C SER A 216 -17.37 4.31 2.59
N MET A 217 -16.26 3.65 2.24
CA MET A 217 -15.58 2.68 3.09
C MET A 217 -14.30 3.27 3.69
N SER A 218 -14.20 3.25 5.01
CA SER A 218 -12.96 3.51 5.75
C SER A 218 -12.24 2.20 6.02
N THR A 219 -11.02 2.06 5.53
CA THR A 219 -10.17 0.86 5.69
C THR A 219 -8.92 1.20 6.47
N VAL A 220 -8.58 0.38 7.48
CA VAL A 220 -7.25 0.41 8.09
C VAL A 220 -6.54 -0.91 7.79
N VAL A 221 -5.34 -0.83 7.23
CA VAL A 221 -4.47 -1.98 6.98
C VAL A 221 -3.43 -2.05 8.09
N LEU A 222 -3.44 -3.15 8.83
CA LEU A 222 -2.47 -3.50 9.87
C LEU A 222 -1.41 -4.41 9.26
N LEU A 223 -0.17 -3.95 9.29
CA LEU A 223 1.00 -4.74 8.88
C LEU A 223 1.84 -5.12 10.09
N ASP A 224 2.13 -6.40 10.19
CA ASP A 224 3.01 -6.95 11.20
C ASP A 224 4.48 -6.63 10.88
N CYS A 225 5.18 -5.96 11.80
CA CYS A 225 6.61 -5.67 11.71
C CYS A 225 7.43 -6.44 12.77
N SER A 226 6.87 -7.51 13.31
CA SER A 226 7.58 -8.38 14.26
C SER A 226 8.62 -9.23 13.56
N HIS A 227 9.62 -9.68 14.33
CA HIS A 227 10.76 -10.40 13.81
C HIS A 227 10.36 -11.69 13.07
N SER A 228 9.21 -12.32 13.41
CA SER A 228 8.72 -13.52 12.74
C SER A 228 8.59 -13.37 11.23
N MET A 229 8.26 -12.15 10.77
CA MET A 229 8.04 -11.83 9.36
C MET A 229 9.27 -12.00 8.45
N ILE A 230 10.48 -12.10 9.02
CA ILE A 230 11.74 -12.37 8.31
C ILE A 230 12.46 -13.63 8.83
N LEU A 231 11.89 -14.31 9.82
CA LEU A 231 12.46 -15.52 10.40
C LEU A 231 12.30 -16.75 9.50
N TYR A 232 13.13 -17.75 9.79
CA TYR A 232 13.16 -19.05 9.10
C TYR A 232 13.52 -18.98 7.61
N GLY A 233 14.21 -17.91 7.18
CA GLY A 233 14.71 -17.79 5.82
C GLY A 233 13.64 -17.49 4.76
N GLU A 234 12.49 -17.00 5.19
CA GLU A 234 11.43 -16.53 4.31
C GLU A 234 11.14 -15.06 4.61
N ASP A 235 11.14 -14.22 3.57
CA ASP A 235 10.68 -12.83 3.65
C ASP A 235 9.17 -12.78 3.42
N ARG A 236 8.42 -12.54 4.50
CA ARG A 236 6.96 -12.39 4.46
C ARG A 236 6.53 -10.93 4.51
N PHE A 237 7.42 -10.02 4.92
CA PHE A 237 7.13 -8.60 5.08
C PHE A 237 7.12 -7.85 3.75
N THR A 238 8.10 -8.09 2.87
CA THR A 238 8.13 -7.46 1.54
C THR A 238 6.89 -7.79 0.71
N PRO A 239 6.43 -9.05 0.65
CA PRO A 239 5.13 -9.38 0.07
C PRO A 239 3.96 -8.63 0.71
N ALA A 240 3.93 -8.50 2.04
CA ALA A 240 2.89 -7.74 2.75
C ALA A 240 2.89 -6.26 2.35
N LYS A 241 4.06 -5.62 2.25
CA LYS A 241 4.21 -4.23 1.76
C LYS A 241 3.68 -4.07 0.34
N ARG A 242 4.03 -4.96 -0.59
CA ARG A 242 3.51 -4.95 -1.97
C ARG A 242 1.98 -4.98 -2.01
N VAL A 243 1.37 -5.85 -1.21
CA VAL A 243 -0.09 -5.96 -1.13
C VAL A 243 -0.72 -4.69 -0.56
N ALA A 244 -0.14 -4.12 0.49
CA ALA A 244 -0.63 -2.88 1.10
C ALA A 244 -0.51 -1.69 0.13
N LEU A 245 0.59 -1.58 -0.63
CA LEU A 245 0.78 -0.55 -1.65
C LEU A 245 -0.19 -0.72 -2.83
N ALA A 246 -0.38 -1.96 -3.30
CA ALA A 246 -1.35 -2.26 -4.36
C ALA A 246 -2.78 -1.91 -3.94
N LEU A 247 -3.16 -2.23 -2.70
CA LEU A 247 -4.43 -1.81 -2.10
C LEU A 247 -4.57 -0.29 -2.03
N ALA A 248 -3.51 0.39 -1.57
CA ALA A 248 -3.49 1.84 -1.47
C ALA A 248 -3.82 2.48 -2.82
N HIS A 249 -3.10 2.04 -3.85
CA HIS A 249 -3.27 2.51 -5.21
C HIS A 249 -4.67 2.18 -5.76
N LEU A 250 -5.13 0.94 -5.58
CA LEU A 250 -6.46 0.51 -6.05
C LEU A 250 -7.58 1.34 -5.40
N ILE A 251 -7.54 1.52 -4.08
CA ILE A 251 -8.54 2.30 -3.33
C ILE A 251 -8.55 3.75 -3.80
N ARG A 252 -7.37 4.39 -3.87
CA ARG A 252 -7.26 5.81 -4.24
C ARG A 252 -7.64 6.09 -5.69
N THR A 253 -7.40 5.16 -6.61
CA THR A 253 -7.65 5.38 -8.05
C THR A 253 -9.02 4.93 -8.51
N GLN A 254 -9.52 3.80 -8.01
CA GLN A 254 -10.80 3.23 -8.44
C GLN A 254 -11.97 3.61 -7.52
N TYR A 255 -11.70 4.03 -6.28
CA TYR A 255 -12.72 4.29 -5.27
C TYR A 255 -12.49 5.65 -4.58
N PRO A 256 -12.68 6.79 -5.27
CA PRO A 256 -12.36 8.12 -4.76
C PRO A 256 -13.11 8.53 -3.48
N GLY A 257 -14.23 7.87 -3.15
CA GLY A 257 -14.95 8.06 -1.89
C GLY A 257 -14.45 7.21 -0.71
N ASP A 258 -13.61 6.21 -0.98
CA ASP A 258 -13.06 5.32 0.04
C ASP A 258 -11.74 5.89 0.61
N ARG A 259 -11.46 5.55 1.86
CA ARG A 259 -10.27 6.02 2.59
C ARG A 259 -9.48 4.85 3.11
N VAL A 260 -8.15 4.93 3.03
CA VAL A 260 -7.25 3.92 3.58
C VAL A 260 -6.17 4.55 4.46
N ARG A 261 -5.88 3.92 5.59
CA ARG A 261 -4.75 4.24 6.49
C ARG A 261 -3.96 2.98 6.80
N PHE A 262 -2.68 3.15 7.12
CA PHE A 262 -1.74 2.06 7.40
C PHE A 262 -1.24 2.17 8.83
N VAL A 263 -1.18 1.03 9.50
CA VAL A 263 -0.66 0.91 10.86
C VAL A 263 0.35 -0.21 10.87
N LEU A 264 1.55 0.08 11.38
CA LEU A 264 2.54 -0.93 11.71
C LEU A 264 2.29 -1.35 13.15
N PHE A 265 2.34 -2.66 13.41
CA PHE A 265 2.27 -3.17 14.77
C PHE A 265 3.40 -4.17 15.03
N HIS A 266 3.94 -4.07 16.23
CA HIS A 266 5.10 -4.79 16.71
C HIS A 266 4.97 -4.88 18.24
N ASP A 267 5.96 -4.49 19.03
CA ASP A 267 5.80 -4.33 20.49
C ASP A 267 4.71 -3.31 20.86
N THR A 268 4.59 -2.26 20.04
CA THR A 268 3.55 -1.21 20.11
C THR A 268 2.82 -1.14 18.76
N ALA A 269 2.04 -0.08 18.52
CA ALA A 269 1.43 0.16 17.22
C ALA A 269 1.51 1.65 16.87
N GLU A 270 1.79 1.95 15.60
CA GLU A 270 1.93 3.32 15.09
C GLU A 270 1.29 3.48 13.70
N GLU A 271 0.73 4.67 13.44
CA GLU A 271 0.23 5.02 12.12
C GLU A 271 1.41 5.46 11.24
N ILE A 272 1.49 4.90 10.02
CA ILE A 272 2.51 5.26 9.04
C ILE A 272 1.87 5.90 7.79
N PRO A 273 2.38 7.03 7.29
CA PRO A 273 1.92 7.58 6.02
C PRO A 273 2.30 6.66 4.85
N LEU A 274 1.49 6.65 3.79
CA LEU A 274 1.70 5.82 2.60
C LEU A 274 3.11 6.01 2.00
N ALA A 275 3.61 7.25 1.99
CA ALA A 275 4.94 7.60 1.50
C ALA A 275 6.09 6.88 2.23
N ARG A 276 5.92 6.55 3.52
CA ARG A 276 6.92 5.85 4.33
C ARG A 276 6.75 4.34 4.35
N LEU A 277 5.60 3.83 3.90
CA LEU A 277 5.30 2.39 3.90
C LEU A 277 6.33 1.54 3.12
N PRO A 278 6.83 1.95 1.93
CA PRO A 278 7.85 1.19 1.21
C PRO A 278 9.11 0.96 2.06
N LEU A 279 9.59 2.03 2.71
CA LEU A 279 10.84 2.04 3.50
C LEU A 279 10.67 1.47 4.92
N ALA A 280 9.50 1.00 5.29
CA ALA A 280 9.32 0.33 6.57
C ALA A 280 10.17 -0.94 6.62
N GLN A 281 10.74 -1.23 7.79
CA GLN A 281 11.60 -2.39 8.03
C GLN A 281 11.08 -3.20 9.22
N VAL A 282 11.50 -4.46 9.28
CA VAL A 282 11.19 -5.34 10.41
C VAL A 282 12.22 -5.13 11.51
N GLY A 283 11.76 -5.07 12.77
CA GLY A 283 12.63 -4.93 13.93
C GLY A 283 12.67 -6.18 14.81
N PRO A 284 13.46 -6.18 15.90
CA PRO A 284 13.58 -7.30 16.85
C PRO A 284 12.39 -7.30 17.83
N TYR A 285 11.19 -7.19 17.28
CA TYR A 285 9.96 -6.97 18.04
C TYR A 285 9.06 -8.21 18.07
N HIS A 286 8.12 -8.18 19.01
CA HIS A 286 7.07 -9.17 19.16
C HIS A 286 5.77 -8.71 18.48
N THR A 287 4.73 -9.53 18.55
CA THR A 287 3.47 -9.36 17.81
C THR A 287 2.37 -8.87 18.76
N ASN A 288 2.22 -7.56 18.97
CA ASN A 288 1.15 -6.97 19.80
C ASN A 288 -0.10 -6.65 18.95
N THR A 289 -0.80 -7.69 18.52
CA THR A 289 -2.01 -7.57 17.71
C THR A 289 -3.09 -6.73 18.39
N LYS A 290 -3.20 -6.79 19.73
CA LYS A 290 -4.16 -5.99 20.50
C LYS A 290 -3.92 -4.49 20.29
N ALA A 291 -2.69 -4.02 20.46
CA ALA A 291 -2.36 -2.60 20.27
C ALA A 291 -2.66 -2.14 18.83
N GLY A 292 -2.36 -2.98 17.84
CA GLY A 292 -2.72 -2.71 16.44
C GLY A 292 -4.23 -2.54 16.23
N LEU A 293 -5.05 -3.44 16.80
CA LEU A 293 -6.50 -3.36 16.72
C LEU A 293 -7.07 -2.14 17.46
N GLU A 294 -6.54 -1.81 18.64
CA GLU A 294 -6.92 -0.63 19.42
C GLU A 294 -6.68 0.65 18.61
N LEU A 295 -5.49 0.80 18.03
CA LEU A 295 -5.15 1.95 17.20
C LEU A 295 -6.00 2.00 15.92
N ALA A 296 -6.22 0.86 15.25
CA ALA A 296 -7.04 0.79 14.04
C ALA A 296 -8.48 1.26 14.30
N ARG A 297 -9.10 0.83 15.41
CA ARG A 297 -10.43 1.29 15.79
C ARG A 297 -10.46 2.79 16.07
N ALA A 298 -9.46 3.30 16.78
CA ALA A 298 -9.35 4.73 17.05
C ALA A 298 -9.24 5.56 15.75
N LEU A 299 -8.46 5.08 14.78
CA LEU A 299 -8.34 5.70 13.45
C LEU A 299 -9.65 5.64 12.66
N LEU A 300 -10.30 4.47 12.60
CA LEU A 300 -11.58 4.29 11.91
C LEU A 300 -12.67 5.20 12.49
N LYS A 301 -12.70 5.38 13.81
CA LYS A 301 -13.60 6.33 14.48
C LYS A 301 -13.35 7.77 14.06
N LYS A 302 -12.08 8.17 13.92
CA LYS A 302 -11.69 9.52 13.42
C LYS A 302 -11.97 9.71 11.94
N MET A 303 -11.80 8.67 11.12
CA MET A 303 -12.04 8.72 9.68
C MET A 303 -13.53 8.86 9.35
N GLY A 304 -14.41 8.36 10.21
CA GLY A 304 -15.84 8.29 9.94
C GLY A 304 -16.14 7.28 8.82
N GLY A 305 -17.08 7.61 7.96
CA GLY A 305 -17.59 6.68 6.94
C GLY A 305 -18.64 5.73 7.50
N GLU A 306 -19.50 5.28 6.60
CA GLU A 306 -20.61 4.38 6.93
C GLU A 306 -20.13 2.95 7.10
N MET A 307 -19.27 2.51 6.19
CA MET A 307 -18.65 1.21 6.25
C MET A 307 -17.23 1.35 6.76
N ARG A 308 -16.83 0.44 7.64
CA ARG A 308 -15.51 0.40 8.25
C ARG A 308 -14.98 -1.02 8.18
N GLN A 309 -13.69 -1.21 7.93
CA GLN A 309 -13.07 -2.52 7.99
C GLN A 309 -11.60 -2.44 8.41
N ILE A 310 -11.12 -3.53 9.00
CA ILE A 310 -9.71 -3.73 9.29
C ILE A 310 -9.21 -4.88 8.40
N ILE A 311 -8.07 -4.67 7.75
CA ILE A 311 -7.30 -5.71 7.05
C ILE A 311 -6.05 -5.97 7.88
N LEU A 312 -5.91 -7.18 8.42
CA LEU A 312 -4.76 -7.61 9.22
C LEU A 312 -3.87 -8.51 8.37
N ILE A 313 -2.61 -8.13 8.17
CA ILE A 313 -1.59 -8.93 7.48
C ILE A 313 -0.52 -9.31 8.51
N THR A 314 -0.39 -10.61 8.79
CA THR A 314 0.50 -11.14 9.83
C THR A 314 0.92 -12.57 9.50
N ASP A 315 2.12 -12.95 9.94
CA ASP A 315 2.59 -14.33 9.90
C ASP A 315 2.60 -15.00 11.29
N GLY A 316 2.41 -14.21 12.34
CA GLY A 316 2.69 -14.59 13.71
C GLY A 316 1.46 -14.72 14.60
N LYS A 317 1.60 -15.50 15.67
CA LYS A 317 0.65 -15.52 16.78
C LYS A 317 0.88 -14.25 17.63
N PRO A 318 -0.18 -13.68 18.23
CA PRO A 318 -0.01 -12.64 19.24
C PRO A 318 0.97 -13.13 20.32
N SER A 319 2.05 -12.39 20.52
CA SER A 319 3.17 -12.73 21.41
C SER A 319 3.55 -11.59 22.36
N ALA A 320 2.90 -10.43 22.22
CA ALA A 320 3.03 -9.31 23.14
C ALA A 320 1.68 -8.70 23.52
N LEU A 321 1.63 -8.09 24.71
CA LEU A 321 0.48 -7.40 25.27
C LEU A 321 0.93 -6.20 26.09
N THR A 322 0.38 -5.02 25.81
CA THR A 322 0.55 -3.85 26.68
C THR A 322 -0.39 -3.96 27.88
N LEU A 323 0.16 -4.05 29.08
CA LEU A 323 -0.56 -4.11 30.34
C LEU A 323 -1.09 -2.71 30.74
N PRO A 324 -2.10 -2.63 31.64
CA PRO A 324 -2.59 -1.34 32.15
C PRO A 324 -1.52 -0.48 32.83
N SER A 325 -0.44 -1.09 33.33
CA SER A 325 0.74 -0.40 33.88
C SER A 325 1.58 0.34 32.82
N GLY A 326 1.35 0.06 31.53
CA GLY A 326 2.19 0.52 30.41
C GLY A 326 3.33 -0.44 30.06
N GLU A 327 3.54 -1.49 30.86
CA GLU A 327 4.55 -2.51 30.59
C GLU A 327 4.14 -3.42 29.42
N ILE A 328 5.12 -3.82 28.61
CA ILE A 328 4.90 -4.77 27.50
C ILE A 328 5.20 -6.18 27.99
N TYR A 329 4.16 -6.94 28.27
CA TYR A 329 4.26 -8.37 28.54
C TYR A 329 4.56 -9.13 27.25
N LYS A 330 5.61 -9.96 27.26
CA LYS A 330 6.10 -10.70 26.08
C LYS A 330 6.20 -12.18 26.38
N ASN A 331 5.67 -13.00 25.48
CA ASN A 331 5.82 -14.45 25.51
C ASN A 331 6.11 -14.98 24.10
N ALA A 332 7.39 -15.18 23.81
CA ALA A 332 7.90 -15.58 22.50
C ALA A 332 7.47 -16.98 22.05
N TRP A 333 7.04 -17.85 22.98
CA TRP A 333 6.55 -19.20 22.65
C TRP A 333 5.14 -19.18 22.04
N GLY A 334 4.45 -18.04 22.08
CA GLY A 334 3.11 -17.85 21.55
C GLY A 334 2.04 -18.58 22.36
N LEU A 335 0.77 -18.41 21.95
CA LEU A 335 -0.41 -19.03 22.57
C LEU A 335 -0.66 -18.74 24.06
N ASP A 336 -0.01 -17.72 24.60
CA ASP A 336 -0.25 -17.28 25.95
C ASP A 336 -1.76 -16.99 26.16
N PRO A 337 -2.45 -17.69 27.09
CA PRO A 337 -3.88 -17.53 27.27
C PRO A 337 -4.31 -16.09 27.59
N LEU A 338 -3.46 -15.32 28.29
CA LEU A 338 -3.72 -13.93 28.62
C LEU A 338 -3.66 -13.05 27.37
N ILE A 339 -2.59 -13.19 26.57
CA ILE A 339 -2.40 -12.41 25.32
C ILE A 339 -3.54 -12.71 24.34
N LEU A 340 -3.88 -13.99 24.17
CA LEU A 340 -4.99 -14.40 23.30
C LEU A 340 -6.34 -13.86 23.80
N ALA A 341 -6.62 -13.96 25.10
CA ALA A 341 -7.88 -13.49 25.66
C ALA A 341 -8.07 -11.98 25.47
N GLU A 342 -7.05 -11.17 25.77
CA GLU A 342 -7.14 -9.71 25.61
C GLU A 342 -7.19 -9.31 24.13
N THR A 343 -6.48 -10.00 23.24
CA THR A 343 -6.58 -9.77 21.78
C THR A 343 -7.98 -10.07 21.25
N LEU A 344 -8.60 -11.18 21.66
CA LEU A 344 -9.96 -11.55 21.24
C LEU A 344 -11.03 -10.64 21.84
N LYS A 345 -10.81 -10.12 23.05
CA LYS A 345 -11.66 -9.11 23.68
C LYS A 345 -11.65 -7.82 22.86
N GLU A 346 -10.48 -7.38 22.41
CA GLU A 346 -10.36 -6.22 21.53
C GLU A 346 -11.06 -6.43 20.18
N ALA A 347 -10.91 -7.61 19.57
CA ALA A 347 -11.66 -7.97 18.37
C ALA A 347 -13.19 -8.00 18.59
N THR A 348 -13.64 -8.37 19.79
CA THR A 348 -15.06 -8.33 20.16
C THR A 348 -15.57 -6.89 20.25
N LEU A 349 -14.74 -5.97 20.74
CA LEU A 349 -15.08 -4.55 20.74
C LEU A 349 -15.16 -3.99 19.32
N ALA A 350 -14.21 -4.33 18.43
CA ALA A 350 -14.31 -4.00 17.01
C ALA A 350 -15.63 -4.49 16.38
N ARG A 351 -16.03 -5.73 16.71
CA ARG A 351 -17.30 -6.31 16.25
C ARG A 351 -18.51 -5.50 16.71
N ARG A 352 -18.52 -5.06 17.98
CA ARG A 352 -19.62 -4.24 18.54
C ARG A 352 -19.74 -2.89 17.83
N GLU A 353 -18.64 -2.36 17.32
CA GLU A 353 -18.59 -1.13 16.52
C GLU A 353 -18.91 -1.36 15.03
N GLY A 354 -19.28 -2.59 14.64
CA GLY A 354 -19.61 -2.93 13.26
C GLY A 354 -18.39 -3.08 12.35
N ILE A 355 -17.18 -3.23 12.91
CA ILE A 355 -15.92 -3.30 12.16
C ILE A 355 -15.53 -4.78 11.94
N PRO A 356 -15.73 -5.36 10.74
CA PRO A 356 -15.15 -6.65 10.37
C PRO A 356 -13.62 -6.59 10.31
N ILE A 357 -12.97 -7.70 10.69
CA ILE A 357 -11.51 -7.87 10.61
C ILE A 357 -11.18 -8.98 9.61
N HIS A 358 -10.62 -8.61 8.47
CA HIS A 358 -10.14 -9.56 7.47
C HIS A 358 -8.67 -9.89 7.74
N ALA A 359 -8.38 -11.13 8.10
CA ALA A 359 -7.04 -11.58 8.45
C ALA A 359 -6.41 -12.37 7.30
N PHE A 360 -5.22 -11.96 6.89
CA PHE A 360 -4.39 -12.58 5.88
C PHE A 360 -3.16 -13.15 6.56
N MET A 361 -3.10 -14.47 6.56
CA MET A 361 -2.07 -15.22 7.25
C MET A 361 -1.03 -15.78 6.29
N LEU A 362 0.23 -15.61 6.67
CA LEU A 362 1.41 -16.02 5.90
C LEU A 362 2.08 -17.27 6.46
N ALA A 363 1.35 -18.05 7.27
CA ALA A 363 1.87 -19.23 7.96
C ALA A 363 0.91 -20.43 7.87
N ARG A 364 1.47 -21.64 7.97
CA ARG A 364 0.75 -22.93 7.86
C ARG A 364 0.45 -23.58 9.21
N GLU A 365 0.79 -22.94 10.33
CA GLU A 365 0.68 -23.55 11.66
C GLU A 365 -0.78 -23.81 12.09
N PRO A 366 -1.14 -25.05 12.51
CA PRO A 366 -2.50 -25.42 12.91
C PRO A 366 -3.09 -24.58 14.06
N GLU A 367 -2.24 -24.15 14.98
CA GLU A 367 -2.67 -23.39 16.16
C GLU A 367 -3.01 -21.93 15.81
N LEU A 368 -2.20 -21.30 14.95
CA LEU A 368 -2.47 -19.95 14.45
C LEU A 368 -3.74 -19.94 13.58
N LEU A 369 -3.92 -21.01 12.79
CA LEU A 369 -5.16 -21.30 12.07
C LEU A 369 -6.40 -21.29 12.98
N ALA A 370 -6.31 -21.92 14.15
CA ALA A 370 -7.40 -21.94 15.12
C ALA A 370 -7.70 -20.54 15.67
N PHE A 371 -6.65 -19.78 16.01
CA PHE A 371 -6.78 -18.39 16.46
C PHE A 371 -7.49 -17.51 15.43
N VAL A 372 -7.05 -17.54 14.17
CA VAL A 372 -7.62 -16.66 13.14
C VAL A 372 -9.01 -17.09 12.70
N LYS A 373 -9.32 -18.40 12.72
CA LYS A 373 -10.71 -18.87 12.59
C LYS A 373 -11.60 -18.26 13.67
N LYS A 374 -11.15 -18.29 14.94
CA LYS A 374 -11.89 -17.70 16.06
C LYS A 374 -12.05 -16.18 15.90
N LEU A 375 -10.98 -15.48 15.51
CA LEU A 375 -11.01 -14.03 15.23
C LEU A 375 -12.03 -13.68 14.13
N SER A 376 -12.02 -14.44 13.04
CA SER A 376 -12.93 -14.24 11.90
C SER A 376 -14.38 -14.52 12.26
N GLN A 377 -14.63 -15.58 13.06
CA GLN A 377 -15.97 -15.91 13.55
C GLN A 377 -16.54 -14.78 14.45
N ILE A 378 -15.72 -14.23 15.35
CA ILE A 378 -16.14 -13.13 16.24
C ILE A 378 -16.48 -11.89 15.42
N THR A 379 -15.61 -11.52 14.48
CA THR A 379 -15.70 -10.24 13.77
C THR A 379 -16.65 -10.28 12.56
N ARG A 380 -17.07 -11.49 12.14
CA ARG A 380 -17.64 -11.78 10.82
C ARG A 380 -16.71 -11.34 9.67
N GLY A 381 -15.43 -11.40 9.94
CA GLY A 381 -14.36 -11.21 8.98
C GLY A 381 -14.10 -12.47 8.16
N LYS A 382 -13.05 -12.42 7.35
CA LYS A 382 -12.60 -13.57 6.55
C LYS A 382 -11.15 -13.87 6.91
N ALA A 383 -10.84 -15.17 6.98
CA ALA A 383 -9.49 -15.67 7.15
C ALA A 383 -8.97 -16.15 5.79
N TYR A 384 -7.82 -15.62 5.37
CA TYR A 384 -7.15 -16.06 4.15
C TYR A 384 -5.85 -16.74 4.51
N LEU A 385 -5.72 -17.98 4.05
CA LEU A 385 -4.50 -18.77 4.17
C LEU A 385 -3.78 -18.66 2.85
N THR A 386 -2.61 -18.05 2.87
CA THR A 386 -1.89 -17.75 1.64
C THR A 386 -0.41 -18.09 1.80
N HIS A 387 0.23 -18.39 0.67
CA HIS A 387 1.67 -18.39 0.58
C HIS A 387 2.19 -16.98 0.33
N PRO A 388 3.42 -16.63 0.76
CA PRO A 388 4.04 -15.35 0.45
C PRO A 388 3.90 -14.94 -1.03
N GLY A 389 4.07 -15.89 -1.95
CA GLY A 389 3.90 -15.65 -3.40
C GLY A 389 2.45 -15.49 -3.90
N ASN A 390 1.42 -15.71 -3.07
CA ASN A 390 0.00 -15.70 -3.46
C ASN A 390 -0.88 -14.77 -2.60
N ILE A 391 -0.33 -14.07 -1.60
CA ILE A 391 -1.08 -13.18 -0.68
C ILE A 391 -1.92 -12.17 -1.46
N GLY A 392 -1.26 -11.43 -2.34
CA GLY A 392 -1.86 -10.28 -3.01
C GLY A 392 -3.00 -10.66 -3.95
N ARG A 393 -2.91 -11.85 -4.55
CA ARG A 393 -3.91 -12.35 -5.49
C ARG A 393 -5.29 -12.47 -4.84
N TYR A 394 -5.38 -13.18 -3.72
CA TYR A 394 -6.66 -13.42 -3.05
C TYR A 394 -7.22 -12.16 -2.43
N LEU A 395 -6.34 -11.31 -1.89
CA LEU A 395 -6.73 -10.06 -1.27
C LEU A 395 -7.37 -9.11 -2.28
N LEU A 396 -6.72 -8.89 -3.43
CA LEU A 396 -7.21 -7.99 -4.46
C LEU A 396 -8.52 -8.51 -5.09
N LEU A 397 -8.59 -9.82 -5.37
CA LEU A 397 -9.81 -10.43 -5.91
C LEU A 397 -11.00 -10.33 -4.94
N ASP A 398 -10.81 -10.55 -3.64
CA ASP A 398 -11.92 -10.39 -2.69
C ASP A 398 -12.35 -8.93 -2.55
N PHE A 399 -11.39 -8.01 -2.51
CA PHE A 399 -11.67 -6.58 -2.45
C PHE A 399 -12.53 -6.15 -3.65
N LEU A 400 -12.14 -6.55 -4.87
CA LEU A 400 -12.89 -6.29 -6.10
C LEU A 400 -14.27 -6.97 -6.08
N ASN A 401 -14.35 -8.25 -5.71
CA ASN A 401 -15.62 -9.01 -5.72
C ASN A 401 -16.65 -8.49 -4.70
N LYS A 402 -16.23 -7.88 -3.58
CA LYS A 402 -17.16 -7.31 -2.59
C LYS A 402 -17.87 -6.05 -3.10
N LYS A 403 -17.20 -5.21 -3.89
CA LYS A 403 -17.81 -4.02 -4.47
C LYS A 403 -18.78 -4.40 -5.59
N VAL A 404 -18.40 -5.37 -6.45
CA VAL A 404 -19.23 -5.84 -7.57
C VAL A 404 -20.53 -6.55 -7.13
N ARG A 405 -20.60 -7.11 -5.91
CA ARG A 405 -21.80 -7.78 -5.39
C ARG A 405 -22.73 -6.88 -4.58
N ARG A 406 -22.35 -5.63 -4.35
CA ARG A 406 -23.10 -4.66 -3.52
C ARG A 406 -23.46 -3.38 -4.26
N ASN A 407 -22.79 -3.10 -5.36
CA ASN A 407 -23.40 -2.48 -6.53
C ASN A 407 -24.18 -3.55 -7.31
#